data_AF-A0A1R1PPM0-F1
#
_entry.id   AF-A0A1R1PPM0-F1
#
_cell.length_a   1.000
_cell.length_b   1.000
_cell.length_c   1.000
_cell.angle_alpha   90.00
_cell.angle_beta   90.00
_cell.angle_gamma   90.00
#
_symmetry.space_group_name_H-M   'P 1'
#
loop_
_entity.id
_entity.type
_entity.pdbx_description
1 polymer ?
#
loop_
_entity_poly.entity_id
_entity_poly.type
_entity_poly.pdbx_seq_one_letter_code
_entity_poly.pdbx_strand_id
1 'polypeptide(L)' 'MYQRYRALFSLKGLGTPEAVDLIIQALEKENESELFKHELAYCLGQLQDERAISTLKGLVSDSSEFVMVRHEAAESL' A
#
# COMPACT_ATOMS: atom_id res chain seq x y z
N MET A 1 3.17 -14.38 -8.42
CA MET A 1 2.71 -13.91 -7.10
C MET A 1 3.83 -13.82 -6.05
N TYR A 2 4.52 -14.91 -5.70
CA TYR A 2 5.57 -14.95 -4.66
C TYR A 2 6.64 -13.83 -4.78
N GLN A 3 7.10 -13.53 -5.99
CA GLN A 3 8.14 -12.52 -6.21
C GLN A 3 7.69 -11.11 -5.81
N ARG A 4 6.42 -10.76 -6.05
CA ARG A 4 5.88 -9.43 -5.73
C ARG A 4 5.79 -9.23 -4.22
N TYR A 5 5.30 -10.24 -3.49
CA TYR A 5 5.30 -10.26 -2.02
C TYR A 5 6.70 -10.21 -1.43
N ARG A 6 7.64 -11.01 -1.97
CA ARG A 6 9.04 -10.97 -1.52
C ARG A 6 9.64 -9.58 -1.72
N ALA A 7 9.39 -8.94 -2.86
CA ALA A 7 9.86 -7.58 -3.14
C ALA A 7 9.22 -6.57 -2.17
N LEU A 8 7.89 -6.61 -1.99
CA LEU A 8 7.17 -5.75 -1.06
C LEU A 8 7.72 -5.85 0.36
N PHE A 9 7.82 -7.05 0.92
CA PHE A 9 8.33 -7.21 2.29
C PHE A 9 9.83 -6.89 2.41
N SER A 10 10.59 -7.02 1.33
CA SER A 10 11.99 -6.55 1.30
C SER A 10 12.06 -5.02 1.34
N LEU A 11 11.24 -4.33 0.56
CA LEU A 11 11.13 -2.86 0.58
C LEU A 11 10.64 -2.36 1.95
N LYS A 12 9.62 -3.01 2.53
CA LYS A 12 9.15 -2.74 3.89
C LYS A 12 10.28 -2.89 4.90
N GLY A 13 11.08 -3.95 4.79
CA GLY A 13 12.22 -4.19 5.68
C GLY A 13 13.34 -3.14 5.55
N LEU A 14 13.50 -2.53 4.36
CA LEU A 14 14.45 -1.43 4.17
C LEU A 14 13.95 -0.14 4.83
N GLY A 15 12.66 0.17 4.68
CA GLY A 15 12.03 1.36 5.31
C GLY A 15 12.64 2.69 4.91
N THR A 16 13.48 2.73 3.86
CA THR A 16 14.08 3.99 3.40
C THR A 16 13.06 4.84 2.66
N PRO A 17 13.34 6.15 2.47
CA PRO A 17 12.45 7.00 1.71
C PRO A 17 12.11 6.47 0.32
N GLU A 18 13.10 6.00 -0.41
CA GLU A 18 12.93 5.47 -1.76
C GLU A 18 12.09 4.19 -1.74
N ALA A 19 12.20 3.37 -0.69
CA ALA A 19 11.41 2.15 -0.55
C ALA A 19 9.92 2.48 -0.32
N VAL A 20 9.62 3.47 0.51
CA VAL A 20 8.24 3.96 0.71
C VAL A 20 7.67 4.47 -0.61
N ASP A 21 8.41 5.30 -1.35
CA ASP A 21 7.94 5.87 -2.62
C ASP A 21 7.66 4.77 -3.66
N LEU A 22 8.48 3.70 -3.69
CA LEU A 22 8.25 2.55 -4.55
C LEU A 22 7.00 1.76 -4.17
N ILE A 23 6.72 1.60 -2.88
CA ILE A 23 5.49 0.93 -2.39
C ILE A 23 4.26 1.78 -2.74
N ILE A 24 4.32 3.11 -2.57
CA ILE A 24 3.24 4.03 -2.98
C ILE A 24 2.96 3.90 -4.49
N GLN A 25 4.01 3.97 -5.32
CA GLN A 25 3.86 3.82 -6.77
C GLN A 25 3.30 2.45 -7.17
N ALA A 26 3.67 1.39 -6.45
CA ALA A 26 3.13 0.06 -6.68
C ALA A 26 1.64 -0.01 -6.31
N LEU A 27 1.24 0.62 -5.20
CA LEU A 27 -0.15 0.71 -4.74
C LEU A 27 -1.06 1.42 -5.75
N GLU A 28 -0.58 2.54 -6.30
CA GLU A 28 -1.33 3.32 -7.31
C GLU A 28 -1.50 2.58 -8.65
N LYS A 29 -0.54 1.72 -9.01
CA LYS A 29 -0.56 0.97 -10.28
C LYS A 29 -1.23 -0.39 -10.17
N GLU A 30 -1.39 -0.93 -8.97
CA GLU A 30 -1.97 -2.26 -8.76
C GLU A 30 -3.49 -2.24 -9.02
N ASN A 31 -3.93 -3.03 -9.99
CA ASN A 31 -5.34 -3.16 -10.38
C ASN A 31 -5.75 -4.60 -10.70
N GLU A 32 -4.86 -5.58 -10.51
CA GLU A 32 -5.10 -6.99 -10.87
C GLU A 32 -5.45 -7.85 -9.65
N SER A 33 -4.97 -7.47 -8.46
CA SER A 33 -5.10 -8.24 -7.22
C SER A 33 -5.48 -7.36 -6.05
N GLU A 34 -6.74 -7.47 -5.64
CA GLU A 34 -7.28 -6.85 -4.43
C GLU A 34 -6.43 -7.18 -3.19
N LEU A 35 -6.06 -8.46 -3.02
CA LEU A 35 -5.24 -8.90 -1.89
C LEU A 35 -3.84 -8.29 -1.90
N PHE A 36 -3.20 -8.18 -3.07
CA PHE A 36 -1.86 -7.56 -3.12
C PHE A 36 -1.94 -6.04 -2.89
N LYS A 37 -2.98 -5.39 -3.40
CA LYS A 37 -3.24 -3.96 -3.16
C LYS A 37 -3.48 -3.67 -1.67
N HIS A 38 -4.24 -4.54 -1.01
CA HIS A 38 -4.42 -4.54 0.45
C HIS A 38 -3.05 -4.64 1.16
N GLU A 39 -2.22 -5.61 0.80
CA GLU A 39 -0.91 -5.82 1.45
C GLU A 39 0.08 -4.67 1.24
N LEU A 40 -0.02 -3.98 0.11
CA LEU A 40 0.70 -2.72 -0.14
C LEU A 40 0.25 -1.62 0.84
N ALA A 41 -1.06 -1.41 0.99
CA ALA A 41 -1.61 -0.45 1.95
C ALA A 41 -1.19 -0.79 3.39
N TYR A 42 -1.34 -2.05 3.80
CA TYR A 42 -0.90 -2.57 5.09
C TYR A 42 0.58 -2.25 5.36
N CYS A 43 1.46 -2.52 4.39
CA CYS A 43 2.89 -2.23 4.56
C CYS A 43 3.17 -0.73 4.74
N LEU A 44 2.43 0.15 4.06
CA LEU A 44 2.55 1.60 4.26
C LEU A 44 2.09 2.03 5.65
N GLY A 45 0.98 1.49 6.15
CA GLY A 45 0.52 1.73 7.53
C GLY A 45 1.54 1.28 8.58
N GLN A 46 2.18 0.14 8.35
CA GLN A 46 3.24 -0.37 9.22
C GLN A 46 4.52 0.48 9.20
N LEU A 47 4.79 1.16 8.08
CA LEU A 47 5.94 2.06 7.92
C LEU A 47 5.69 3.44 8.52
N GLN A 48 4.43 3.85 8.69
CA GLN A 48 4.00 5.11 9.33
C GLN A 48 4.66 6.36 8.72
N ASP A 49 4.89 6.35 7.41
CA ASP A 49 5.51 7.48 6.73
C ASP A 49 4.45 8.44 6.15
N GLU A 50 4.60 9.73 6.44
CA GLU A 50 3.62 10.76 6.05
C GLU A 50 3.40 10.86 4.54
N ARG A 51 4.38 10.43 3.72
CA ARG A 51 4.25 10.45 2.25
C ARG A 51 3.12 9.54 1.75
N ALA A 52 2.77 8.50 2.50
CA ALA A 52 1.68 7.59 2.14
C ALA A 52 0.29 8.16 2.43
N ILE A 53 0.17 9.19 3.29
CA ILE A 53 -1.13 9.69 3.79
C ILE A 53 -2.05 10.12 2.66
N SER A 54 -1.53 10.83 1.65
CA SER A 54 -2.35 11.31 0.53
C SER A 54 -2.93 10.14 -0.27
N THR A 55 -2.11 9.14 -0.58
CA THR A 55 -2.52 7.96 -1.34
C THR A 55 -3.52 7.11 -0.55
N LEU A 56 -3.27 6.88 0.75
CA LEU A 56 -4.18 6.12 1.61
C LEU A 56 -5.55 6.81 1.78
N LYS A 57 -5.58 8.13 1.99
CA LYS A 57 -6.84 8.90 2.03
C LYS A 57 -7.61 8.84 0.71
N GLY A 58 -6.89 8.84 -0.41
CA GLY A 58 -7.47 8.63 -1.74
C GLY A 58 -8.22 7.31 -1.83
N LEU A 59 -7.57 6.21 -1.42
CA LEU A 59 -8.20 4.88 -1.40
C LEU A 59 -9.42 4.81 -0.49
N VAL A 60 -9.33 5.34 0.73
CA VAL A 60 -10.48 5.36 1.67
C VAL A 60 -11.69 6.07 1.05
N SER A 61 -11.45 7.14 0.30
CA SER A 61 -12.49 7.98 -0.30
C SER A 61 -13.04 7.44 -1.63
N ASP A 62 -12.35 6.49 -2.27
CA ASP A 62 -12.76 5.92 -3.55
C ASP A 62 -13.86 4.86 -3.35
N SER A 63 -15.10 5.19 -3.73
CA SER A 63 -16.22 4.26 -3.64
C SER A 63 -16.20 3.11 -4.67
N SER A 64 -15.35 3.22 -5.69
CA SER A 64 -15.17 2.17 -6.71
C SER A 64 -14.09 1.16 -6.32
N GLU A 65 -13.25 1.50 -5.35
CA GLU A 65 -12.22 0.62 -4.82
C GLU A 65 -12.83 -0.50 -3.97
N PHE A 66 -12.14 -1.64 -3.93
CA PHE A 66 -12.60 -2.79 -3.18
C PHE A 66 -12.67 -2.52 -1.67
N VAL A 67 -13.72 -3.04 -1.02
CA VAL A 67 -13.98 -2.81 0.42
C VAL A 67 -12.80 -3.23 1.29
N MET A 68 -12.13 -4.34 0.99
CA MET A 68 -10.98 -4.82 1.75
C MET A 68 -9.80 -3.84 1.69
N VAL A 69 -9.50 -3.31 0.49
CA VAL A 69 -8.43 -2.31 0.31
C VAL A 69 -8.76 -1.01 1.03
N ARG A 70 -10.02 -0.56 0.97
CA ARG A 70 -10.48 0.65 1.67
C ARG A 70 -10.40 0.52 3.19
N HIS A 71 -10.75 -0.64 3.73
CA HIS A 71 -10.63 -0.95 5.16
C HIS A 71 -9.17 -0.88 5.61
N GLU A 72 -8.27 -1.57 4.91
CA GLU A 72 -6.85 -1.57 5.25
C GLU A 72 -6.22 -0.18 5.10
N ALA A 73 -6.59 0.57 4.05
CA ALA A 73 -6.15 1.94 3.90
C ALA A 73 -6.63 2.85 5.05
N ALA A 74 -7.80 2.58 5.62
CA ALA A 74 -8.31 3.32 6.78
C ALA A 74 -7.61 2.91 8.08
N GLU A 75 -7.24 1.64 8.26
CA GLU A 75 -6.46 1.19 9.42
C GLU A 75 -4.99 1.64 9.36
N SER A 76 -4.48 1.86 8.15
CA SER A 76 -3.12 2.31 7.88
C SER A 76 -2.90 3.84 8.00
N LEU A 77 -3.94 4.61 8.35
CA LEU A 77 -3.91 6.07 8.57
C LEU A 77 -3.79 6.45 10.05
#